data_AF-A0A521I9N9-F1
#
_entry.id   AF-A0A521I9N9-F1
#
_cell.length_a   1.000
_cell.length_b   1.000
_cell.length_c   1.000
_cell.angle_alpha   90.00
_cell.angle_beta   90.00
_cell.angle_gamma   90.00
#
_symmetry.space_group_name_H-M   'P 1'
#
loop_
_entity.id
_entity.type
_entity.pdbx_description
1 polymer ?
#
loop_
_entity_poly.entity_id
_entity_poly.type
_entity_poly.pdbx_seq_one_letter_code
_entity_poly.pdbx_strand_id
1 'polypeptide(L)'
;MSISFGDQIELNLLLAISFIIGLVLLLLGRRVFWALAAVTLAVVGIIIATFIFERSALLVTETAKGGLSIDLTDESLPIIPAAIAALVGGVIGIFLTIRFPKVASAIVGFLGGVFILFVIFELFAFDMPEWVRRSLFIIFGALVAIIAQRQPAETMIILTTIVGASILVQVSRLDVNSPVSAFAWLILMFVGIIFQMNTLRVQQRKAASRQLVPAAPLPPTAT
;
A
#
# COMPACT_ATOMS: atom_id res chain seq x y z
N MET A 1 -3.74 -20.90 -29.65
CA MET A 1 -3.79 -21.46 -28.29
C MET A 1 -5.22 -21.32 -27.77
N SER A 2 -5.93 -22.42 -27.60
CA SER A 2 -7.23 -22.43 -26.90
C SER A 2 -6.97 -22.45 -25.40
N ILE A 3 -7.40 -21.40 -24.70
CA ILE A 3 -7.36 -21.36 -23.23
C ILE A 3 -8.31 -22.43 -22.69
N SER A 4 -7.89 -23.21 -21.69
CA SER A 4 -8.73 -24.24 -21.11
C SER A 4 -9.96 -23.61 -20.43
N PHE A 5 -11.09 -24.30 -20.42
CA PHE A 5 -12.29 -23.81 -19.73
C PHE A 5 -12.04 -23.58 -18.22
N GLY A 6 -11.14 -24.37 -17.61
CA GLY A 6 -10.71 -24.18 -16.23
C GLY A 6 -9.98 -22.84 -16.03
N ASP A 7 -9.04 -22.53 -16.91
CA ASP A 7 -8.23 -21.30 -16.81
C ASP A 7 -9.11 -20.05 -16.94
N GLN A 8 -10.19 -20.10 -17.73
CA GLN A 8 -11.14 -18.99 -17.83
C GLN A 8 -11.92 -18.75 -16.54
N ILE A 9 -12.31 -19.81 -15.82
CA ILE A 9 -13.01 -19.69 -14.54
C ILE A 9 -12.09 -19.08 -13.49
N GLU A 10 -10.85 -19.57 -13.38
CA GLU A 10 -9.86 -19.04 -12.44
C GLU A 10 -9.58 -17.56 -12.69
N LEU A 11 -9.42 -17.18 -13.96
CA LEU A 11 -9.19 -15.80 -14.36
C LEU A 11 -10.37 -14.89 -14.03
N ASN A 12 -11.61 -15.33 -14.31
CA ASN A 12 -12.81 -14.55 -13.98
C ASN A 12 -13.00 -14.40 -12.47
N LEU A 13 -12.70 -15.45 -11.70
CA LEU A 13 -12.75 -15.43 -10.25
C LEU A 13 -11.73 -14.45 -9.67
N LEU A 14 -10.47 -14.48 -10.15
CA LEU A 14 -9.43 -13.55 -9.74
C LEU A 14 -9.79 -12.10 -10.06
N LEU A 15 -10.40 -11.85 -11.21
CA LEU A 15 -10.91 -10.53 -11.59
C LEU A 15 -12.02 -10.06 -10.64
N ALA A 16 -12.98 -10.92 -10.34
CA ALA A 16 -14.08 -10.59 -9.43
C ALA A 16 -13.57 -10.29 -8.01
N ILE A 17 -12.64 -11.10 -7.48
CA ILE A 17 -12.01 -10.88 -6.18
C ILE A 17 -11.28 -9.53 -6.16
N SER A 18 -10.46 -9.26 -7.18
CA SER A 18 -9.68 -8.02 -7.27
C SER A 18 -10.59 -6.79 -7.41
N PHE A 19 -11.71 -6.91 -8.13
CA PHE A 19 -12.72 -5.87 -8.23
C PHE A 19 -13.37 -5.57 -6.88
N ILE A 20 -13.77 -6.62 -6.14
CA ILE A 20 -14.34 -6.49 -4.80
C ILE A 20 -13.33 -5.85 -3.85
N ILE A 21 -12.06 -6.28 -3.87
CA ILE A 21 -10.99 -5.68 -3.07
C ILE A 21 -10.86 -4.20 -3.41
N GLY A 22 -10.77 -3.84 -4.69
CA GLY A 22 -10.68 -2.44 -5.13
C GLY A 22 -11.85 -1.59 -4.61
N LEU A 23 -13.08 -2.10 -4.70
CA LEU A 23 -14.29 -1.43 -4.22
C LEU A 23 -14.31 -1.30 -2.69
N VAL A 24 -13.91 -2.35 -1.96
CA VAL A 24 -13.77 -2.34 -0.50
C VAL A 24 -12.75 -1.29 -0.06
N LEU A 25 -11.59 -1.22 -0.73
CA LEU A 25 -10.58 -0.20 -0.44
C LEU A 25 -11.09 1.22 -0.67
N LEU A 26 -11.89 1.41 -1.71
CA LEU A 26 -12.48 2.70 -2.06
C LEU A 26 -13.57 3.12 -1.07
N LEU A 27 -14.31 2.19 -0.46
CA LEU A 27 -15.40 2.47 0.48
C LEU A 27 -14.99 2.49 1.97
N LEU A 28 -14.06 1.62 2.39
CA LEU A 28 -13.71 1.38 3.79
C LEU A 28 -12.37 2.01 4.23
N GLY A 29 -11.81 2.90 3.39
CA GLY A 29 -10.44 3.42 3.43
C GLY A 29 -9.82 3.58 4.82
N ARG A 30 -10.47 4.30 5.75
CA ARG A 30 -9.86 4.58 7.07
C ARG A 30 -9.60 3.34 7.94
N ARG A 31 -10.51 2.35 7.93
CA ARG A 31 -10.35 1.15 8.77
C ARG A 31 -9.38 0.17 8.16
N VAL A 32 -9.44 0.05 6.84
CA VAL A 32 -8.59 -0.88 6.08
C VAL A 32 -7.17 -0.32 5.92
N PHE A 33 -6.98 1.00 6.02
CA PHE A 33 -5.66 1.62 5.93
C PHE A 33 -4.65 1.01 6.90
N TRP A 34 -5.00 0.81 8.17
CA TRP A 34 -4.02 0.29 9.13
C TRP A 34 -3.61 -1.15 8.80
N ALA A 35 -4.55 -1.95 8.28
CA ALA A 35 -4.25 -3.27 7.77
C ALA A 35 -3.36 -3.18 6.52
N LEU A 36 -3.66 -2.27 5.59
CA LEU A 36 -2.84 -2.04 4.40
C LEU A 36 -1.45 -1.52 4.74
N ALA A 37 -1.32 -0.58 5.67
CA ALA A 37 -0.04 -0.06 6.13
C ALA A 37 0.83 -1.18 6.72
N ALA A 38 0.22 -2.07 7.52
CA ALA A 38 0.89 -3.25 8.03
C ALA A 38 1.33 -4.20 6.90
N VAL A 39 0.46 -4.45 5.91
CA VAL A 39 0.79 -5.29 4.74
C VAL A 39 1.90 -4.64 3.89
N THR A 40 1.82 -3.35 3.60
CA THR A 40 2.85 -2.62 2.84
C THR A 40 4.18 -2.64 3.57
N LEU A 41 4.20 -2.41 4.88
CA LEU A 41 5.42 -2.52 5.69
C LEU A 41 5.94 -3.96 5.72
N ALA A 42 5.06 -4.96 5.76
CA ALA A 42 5.45 -6.36 5.66
C ALA A 42 6.15 -6.64 4.32
N VAL A 43 5.52 -6.25 3.20
CA VAL A 43 6.04 -6.44 1.84
C VAL A 43 7.36 -5.70 1.64
N VAL A 44 7.48 -4.46 2.12
CA VAL A 44 8.75 -3.73 2.08
C VAL A 44 9.81 -4.42 2.91
N GLY A 45 9.44 -4.93 4.09
CA GLY A 45 10.33 -5.76 4.92
C GLY A 45 10.82 -7.01 4.19
N ILE A 46 9.94 -7.70 3.46
CA ILE A 46 10.30 -8.84 2.59
C ILE A 46 11.34 -8.42 1.58
N ILE A 47 11.04 -7.39 0.80
CA ILE A 47 11.90 -6.93 -0.31
C ILE A 47 13.29 -6.55 0.21
N ILE A 48 13.36 -5.83 1.35
CA ILE A 48 14.63 -5.45 1.96
C ILE A 48 15.39 -6.70 2.43
N ALA A 49 14.71 -7.62 3.10
CA ALA A 49 15.34 -8.83 3.60
C ALA A 49 15.82 -9.75 2.48
N THR A 50 15.04 -9.92 1.40
CA THR A 50 15.47 -10.69 0.22
C THR A 50 16.68 -10.03 -0.43
N PHE A 51 16.71 -8.70 -0.55
CA PHE A 51 17.85 -7.97 -1.11
C PHE A 51 19.12 -8.12 -0.25
N ILE A 52 18.99 -8.07 1.07
CA ILE A 52 20.11 -8.30 1.99
C ILE A 52 20.59 -9.75 1.88
N PHE A 53 19.66 -10.71 1.83
CA PHE A 53 20.00 -12.14 1.82
C PHE A 53 20.65 -12.57 0.50
N GLU A 54 20.17 -12.05 -0.63
CA GLU A 54 20.75 -12.26 -1.96
C GLU A 54 22.19 -11.72 -2.01
N ARG A 55 22.43 -10.53 -1.44
CA ARG A 55 23.80 -10.01 -1.29
C ARG A 55 24.66 -10.88 -0.38
N SER A 56 24.14 -11.39 0.72
CA SER A 56 24.92 -12.27 1.60
C SER A 56 25.21 -13.62 0.95
N ALA A 57 24.28 -14.17 0.19
CA ALA A 57 24.46 -15.43 -0.53
C ALA A 57 25.59 -15.29 -1.57
N LEU A 58 25.59 -14.19 -2.33
CA LEU A 58 26.66 -13.87 -3.28
C LEU A 58 28.04 -13.82 -2.60
N LEU A 59 28.14 -13.14 -1.45
CA LEU A 59 29.39 -13.05 -0.68
C LEU A 59 29.87 -14.42 -0.15
N VAL A 60 28.94 -15.28 0.27
CA VAL A 60 29.29 -16.65 0.74
C VAL A 60 29.78 -17.51 -0.42
N THR A 61 29.14 -17.45 -1.59
CA THR A 61 29.61 -18.18 -2.78
C THR A 61 30.99 -17.71 -3.26
N GLU A 62 31.30 -16.42 -3.14
CA GLU A 62 32.61 -15.89 -3.51
C GLU A 62 33.70 -16.36 -2.52
N THR A 63 33.35 -16.48 -1.24
CA THR A 63 34.24 -17.03 -0.20
C THR A 63 34.41 -18.56 -0.33
N ALA A 64 33.37 -19.28 -0.79
CA ALA A 64 33.38 -20.75 -0.95
C ALA A 64 34.21 -21.24 -2.15
N LYS A 65 34.48 -20.38 -3.15
CA LYS A 65 35.44 -20.65 -4.24
C LYS A 65 36.86 -20.92 -3.74
N GLY A 66 37.14 -20.67 -2.45
CA GLY A 66 38.40 -21.03 -1.77
C GLY A 66 38.58 -22.51 -1.40
N GLY A 67 37.64 -23.42 -1.70
CA GLY A 67 37.94 -24.87 -1.65
C GLY A 67 36.88 -25.82 -1.08
N LEU A 68 35.63 -25.40 -0.91
CA LEU A 68 34.56 -26.30 -0.48
C LEU A 68 33.34 -26.14 -1.39
N SER A 69 33.26 -26.96 -2.44
CA SER A 69 32.10 -27.03 -3.34
C SER A 69 30.95 -27.73 -2.62
N ILE A 70 30.21 -26.99 -1.81
CA ILE A 70 28.90 -27.41 -1.33
C ILE A 70 27.93 -27.19 -2.51
N ASP A 71 27.44 -28.30 -3.06
CA ASP A 71 26.46 -28.30 -4.15
C ASP A 71 25.11 -27.81 -3.61
N LEU A 72 24.86 -26.50 -3.77
CA LEU A 72 23.66 -25.77 -3.33
C LEU A 72 22.62 -25.63 -4.47
N THR A 73 22.60 -26.58 -5.41
CA THR A 73 21.74 -26.55 -6.61
C THR A 73 20.29 -26.95 -6.35
N ASP A 74 19.90 -27.27 -5.11
CA ASP A 74 18.49 -27.50 -4.76
C ASP A 74 17.69 -26.17 -4.76
N GLU A 75 17.05 -25.88 -5.90
CA GLU A 75 16.18 -24.71 -6.17
C GLU A 75 15.07 -24.48 -5.13
N SER A 76 14.79 -25.45 -4.25
CA SER A 76 13.75 -25.38 -3.21
C SER A 76 14.14 -24.63 -1.93
N LEU A 77 15.41 -24.30 -1.72
CA LEU A 77 15.90 -23.69 -0.46
C LEU A 77 15.63 -22.18 -0.23
N PRO A 78 15.34 -21.30 -1.21
CA PRO A 78 15.17 -19.86 -0.93
C PRO A 78 13.79 -19.50 -0.36
N ILE A 79 12.82 -20.43 -0.33
CA ILE A 79 11.44 -20.14 0.11
C ILE A 79 11.36 -19.92 1.62
N ILE A 80 12.06 -20.73 2.42
CA ILE A 80 11.99 -20.67 3.89
C ILE A 80 12.58 -19.35 4.43
N PRO A 81 13.78 -18.89 4.01
CA PRO A 81 14.33 -17.61 4.46
C PRO A 81 13.46 -16.42 4.05
N ALA A 82 12.91 -16.43 2.82
CA ALA A 82 12.01 -15.38 2.35
C ALA A 82 10.70 -15.33 3.16
N ALA A 83 10.13 -16.49 3.49
CA ALA A 83 8.93 -16.57 4.33
C ALA A 83 9.18 -16.10 5.78
N ILE A 84 10.32 -16.46 6.37
CA ILE A 84 10.72 -15.98 7.71
C ILE A 84 10.92 -14.47 7.68
N ALA A 85 11.64 -13.96 6.68
CA ALA A 85 11.81 -12.53 6.46
C ALA A 85 10.47 -11.79 6.31
N ALA A 86 9.51 -12.38 5.60
CA ALA A 86 8.16 -11.85 5.46
C ALA A 86 7.43 -11.73 6.78
N LEU A 87 7.49 -12.80 7.57
CA LEU A 87 6.82 -12.86 8.84
C LEU A 87 7.44 -11.86 9.83
N VAL A 88 8.77 -11.79 9.89
CA VAL A 88 9.50 -10.83 10.73
C VAL A 88 9.24 -9.39 10.29
N GLY A 89 9.31 -9.11 8.98
CA GLY A 89 9.01 -7.79 8.41
C GLY A 89 7.58 -7.35 8.70
N GLY A 90 6.61 -8.26 8.60
CA GLY A 90 5.21 -7.99 8.94
C GLY A 90 4.99 -7.71 10.43
N VAL A 91 5.59 -8.50 11.32
CA VAL A 91 5.52 -8.26 12.77
C VAL A 91 6.15 -6.92 13.14
N ILE A 92 7.31 -6.58 12.57
CA ILE A 92 7.97 -5.27 12.77
C ILE A 92 7.06 -4.16 12.23
N GLY A 93 6.45 -4.33 11.07
CA GLY A 93 5.51 -3.38 10.48
C GLY A 93 4.31 -3.10 11.39
N ILE A 94 3.69 -4.15 11.93
CA ILE A 94 2.59 -4.04 12.90
C ILE A 94 3.06 -3.33 14.17
N PHE A 95 4.22 -3.72 14.70
CA PHE A 95 4.78 -3.12 15.92
C PHE A 95 5.08 -1.62 15.73
N LEU A 96 5.70 -1.24 14.62
CA LEU A 96 5.95 0.16 14.24
C LEU A 96 4.65 0.95 14.15
N THR A 97 3.61 0.35 13.58
CA THR A 97 2.29 0.97 13.41
C THR A 97 1.64 1.28 14.76
N ILE A 98 1.72 0.36 15.72
CA ILE A 98 1.14 0.53 17.07
C ILE A 98 1.97 1.50 17.91
N ARG A 99 3.30 1.34 17.92
CA ARG A 99 4.18 2.06 18.85
C ARG A 99 4.56 3.46 18.37
N PHE A 100 4.69 3.63 17.05
CA PHE A 100 5.17 4.86 16.41
C PHE A 100 4.29 5.25 15.21
N PRO A 101 3.00 5.59 15.44
CA PRO A 101 2.04 5.86 14.37
C PRO A 101 2.48 7.01 13.44
N LYS A 102 3.24 7.99 13.96
CA LYS A 102 3.81 9.09 13.16
C LYS A 102 4.89 8.61 12.19
N VAL A 103 5.72 7.65 12.61
CA VAL A 103 6.78 7.09 11.76
C VAL A 103 6.14 6.20 10.70
N ALA A 104 5.18 5.36 11.09
CA ALA A 104 4.42 4.54 10.15
C ALA A 104 3.69 5.40 9.10
N SER A 105 3.03 6.48 9.49
CA SER A 105 2.37 7.38 8.53
C SER A 105 3.36 8.07 7.61
N ALA A 106 4.55 8.43 8.10
CA ALA A 106 5.62 9.01 7.28
C ALA A 106 6.15 8.02 6.23
N ILE A 107 6.41 6.77 6.62
CA ILE A 107 6.89 5.73 5.70
C ILE A 107 5.85 5.43 4.64
N VAL A 108 4.59 5.23 5.05
CA VAL A 108 3.50 4.98 4.11
C VAL A 108 3.25 6.20 3.21
N GLY A 109 3.36 7.41 3.75
CA GLY A 109 3.31 8.66 2.97
C GLY A 109 4.43 8.75 1.94
N PHE A 110 5.66 8.38 2.33
CA PHE A 110 6.80 8.36 1.42
C PHE A 110 6.58 7.41 0.26
N LEU A 111 6.28 6.14 0.56
CA LEU A 111 6.04 5.10 -0.44
C LEU A 111 4.86 5.44 -1.33
N GLY A 112 3.79 5.96 -0.73
CA GLY A 112 2.62 6.45 -1.43
C GLY A 112 2.94 7.59 -2.38
N GLY A 113 3.73 8.57 -1.95
CA GLY A 113 4.18 9.66 -2.81
C GLY A 113 5.01 9.18 -4.00
N VAL A 114 5.97 8.29 -3.76
CA VAL A 114 6.78 7.66 -4.82
C VAL A 114 5.87 6.94 -5.83
N PHE A 115 4.90 6.16 -5.33
CA PHE A 115 3.96 5.43 -6.18
C PHE A 115 3.09 6.37 -7.03
N ILE A 116 2.57 7.46 -6.44
CA ILE A 116 1.79 8.47 -7.17
C ILE A 116 2.61 9.07 -8.31
N LEU A 117 3.84 9.48 -8.02
CA LEU A 117 4.69 10.08 -9.05
C LEU A 117 5.06 9.06 -10.12
N PHE A 118 5.27 7.80 -9.75
CA PHE A 118 5.50 6.71 -10.71
C PHE A 118 4.31 6.54 -11.66
N VAL A 119 3.09 6.46 -11.12
CA VAL A 119 1.87 6.38 -11.93
C VAL A 119 1.74 7.58 -12.86
N ILE A 120 2.01 8.80 -12.38
CA ILE A 120 2.00 10.00 -13.22
C ILE A 120 3.03 9.89 -14.36
N PHE A 121 4.25 9.45 -14.07
CA PHE A 121 5.29 9.32 -15.11
C PHE A 121 4.94 8.29 -16.17
N GLU A 122 4.38 7.15 -15.78
CA GLU A 122 3.88 6.14 -16.72
C GLU A 122 2.70 6.67 -17.55
N LEU A 123 1.73 7.34 -16.93
CA LEU A 123 0.55 7.87 -17.61
C LEU A 123 0.87 8.95 -18.65
N PHE A 124 1.90 9.76 -18.41
CA PHE A 124 2.29 10.86 -19.32
C PHE A 124 3.51 10.52 -20.19
N ALA A 125 4.06 9.30 -20.08
CA ALA A 125 5.26 8.86 -20.80
C ALA A 125 6.42 9.88 -20.73
N PHE A 126 6.67 10.44 -19.54
CA PHE A 126 7.75 11.42 -19.36
C PHE A 126 9.12 10.77 -19.51
N ASP A 127 9.82 11.07 -20.61
CA ASP A 127 11.21 10.67 -20.80
C ASP A 127 12.14 11.67 -20.08
N MET A 128 12.84 11.19 -19.06
CA MET A 128 13.75 12.00 -18.24
C MET A 128 15.01 11.19 -17.91
N PRO A 129 16.17 11.85 -17.75
CA PRO A 129 17.37 11.18 -17.26
C PRO A 129 17.13 10.48 -15.91
N GLU A 130 17.67 9.28 -15.75
CA GLU A 130 17.41 8.42 -14.60
C GLU A 130 17.73 9.08 -13.25
N TRP A 131 18.78 9.90 -13.19
CA TRP A 131 19.16 10.63 -11.98
C TRP A 131 18.14 11.71 -11.59
N VAL A 132 17.52 12.38 -12.57
CA VAL A 132 16.44 13.35 -12.36
C VAL A 132 15.22 12.63 -11.83
N ARG A 133 14.83 11.53 -12.50
CA ARG A 133 13.69 10.69 -12.12
C ARG A 133 13.79 10.19 -10.67
N ARG A 134 14.94 9.64 -10.28
CA ARG A 134 15.19 9.19 -8.90
C ARG A 134 15.13 10.33 -7.89
N SER A 135 15.73 11.47 -8.22
CA SER A 135 15.73 12.65 -7.34
C SER A 135 14.30 13.16 -7.11
N LEU A 136 13.49 13.20 -8.17
CA LEU A 136 12.08 13.58 -8.09
C LEU A 136 11.27 12.60 -7.22
N PHE A 137 11.48 11.29 -7.34
CA PHE A 137 10.85 10.31 -6.45
C PHE A 137 11.20 10.56 -4.97
N ILE A 138 12.46 10.82 -4.66
CA ILE A 138 12.90 11.07 -3.28
C ILE A 138 12.28 12.37 -2.74
N ILE A 139 12.35 13.46 -3.50
CA ILE A 139 11.83 14.78 -3.08
C ILE A 139 10.31 14.71 -2.89
N PHE A 140 9.60 14.15 -3.86
CA PHE A 140 8.14 14.07 -3.81
C PHE A 140 7.67 13.09 -2.73
N GLY A 141 8.33 11.93 -2.60
CA GLY A 141 8.10 11.00 -1.49
C GLY A 141 8.29 11.68 -0.13
N ALA A 142 9.39 12.43 0.06
CA ALA A 142 9.65 13.15 1.30
C ALA A 142 8.58 14.23 1.58
N LEU A 143 8.13 14.95 0.55
CA LEU A 143 7.06 15.94 0.67
C LEU A 143 5.75 15.30 1.16
N VAL A 144 5.34 14.20 0.54
CA VAL A 144 4.12 13.47 0.94
C VAL A 144 4.28 12.86 2.33
N ALA A 145 5.47 12.39 2.71
CA ALA A 145 5.75 11.92 4.07
C ALA A 145 5.54 13.01 5.12
N ILE A 146 5.98 14.25 4.86
CA ILE A 146 5.77 15.39 5.75
C ILE A 146 4.28 15.73 5.89
N ILE A 147 3.53 15.69 4.78
CA ILE A 147 2.08 15.90 4.78
C ILE A 147 1.38 14.78 5.58
N ALA A 148 1.79 13.52 5.38
CA ALA A 148 1.27 12.35 6.09
C ALA A 148 1.48 12.40 7.60
N GLN A 149 2.57 13.02 8.06
CA GLN A 149 2.81 13.23 9.49
C GLN A 149 1.86 14.29 10.09
N ARG A 150 1.55 15.35 9.34
CA ARG A 150 0.69 16.45 9.81
C ARG A 150 -0.79 16.07 9.76
N GLN A 151 -1.21 15.37 8.70
CA GLN A 151 -2.60 15.04 8.42
C GLN A 151 -2.73 13.56 8.04
N PRO A 152 -2.52 12.64 9.00
CA PRO A 152 -2.53 11.21 8.71
C PRO A 152 -3.90 10.77 8.18
N ALA A 153 -5.00 11.23 8.76
CA ALA A 153 -6.35 10.83 8.34
C ALA A 153 -6.66 11.20 6.88
N GLU A 154 -6.23 12.38 6.42
CA GLU A 154 -6.48 12.84 5.05
C GLU A 154 -5.56 12.13 4.05
N THR A 155 -4.29 11.97 4.42
CA THR A 155 -3.33 11.25 3.57
C THR A 155 -3.72 9.80 3.38
N MET A 156 -4.25 9.16 4.43
CA MET A 156 -4.81 7.80 4.36
C MET A 156 -5.94 7.69 3.33
N ILE A 157 -6.83 8.67 3.29
CA ILE A 157 -7.95 8.71 2.34
C ILE A 157 -7.40 8.78 0.91
N ILE A 158 -6.45 9.70 0.67
CA ILE A 158 -5.85 9.89 -0.64
C ILE A 158 -5.15 8.61 -1.11
N LEU A 159 -4.30 8.02 -0.27
CA LEU A 159 -3.53 6.82 -0.62
C LEU A 159 -4.41 5.59 -0.87
N THR A 160 -5.39 5.33 0.00
CA THR A 160 -6.30 4.18 -0.20
C THR A 160 -7.14 4.34 -1.45
N THR A 161 -7.56 5.57 -1.75
CA THR A 161 -8.31 5.86 -2.96
C THR A 161 -7.46 5.67 -4.22
N ILE A 162 -6.20 6.12 -4.20
CA ILE A 162 -5.27 5.95 -5.31
C ILE A 162 -5.00 4.47 -5.57
N VAL A 163 -4.70 3.70 -4.54
CA VAL A 163 -4.49 2.25 -4.66
C VAL A 163 -5.76 1.55 -5.14
N GLY A 164 -6.93 1.90 -4.60
CA GLY A 164 -8.21 1.34 -5.02
C GLY A 164 -8.53 1.64 -6.49
N ALA A 165 -8.31 2.88 -6.93
CA ALA A 165 -8.47 3.28 -8.33
C ALA A 165 -7.50 2.53 -9.24
N SER A 166 -6.23 2.39 -8.85
CA SER A 166 -5.23 1.63 -9.61
C SER A 166 -5.64 0.17 -9.79
N ILE A 167 -6.11 -0.49 -8.73
CA ILE A 167 -6.58 -1.89 -8.80
C ILE A 167 -7.80 -2.00 -9.73
N LEU A 168 -8.80 -1.12 -9.58
CA LEU A 168 -10.01 -1.18 -10.40
C LEU A 168 -9.71 -0.99 -11.90
N VAL A 169 -8.78 -0.11 -12.25
CA VAL A 169 -8.38 0.11 -13.65
C VAL A 169 -7.64 -1.10 -14.21
N GLN A 170 -6.70 -1.68 -13.44
CA GLN A 170 -5.97 -2.89 -13.86
C GLN A 170 -6.91 -4.08 -14.05
N VAL A 171 -7.86 -4.28 -13.13
CA VAL A 171 -8.85 -5.36 -13.19
C VAL A 171 -9.81 -5.19 -14.37
N SER A 172 -10.10 -3.94 -14.75
CA SER A 172 -10.96 -3.66 -15.91
C SER A 172 -10.28 -3.98 -17.25
N ARG A 173 -9.01 -4.42 -17.23
CA ARG A 173 -8.18 -4.69 -18.44
C ARG A 173 -8.13 -3.51 -19.41
N LEU A 174 -8.29 -2.30 -18.88
CA LEU A 174 -8.05 -1.10 -19.66
C LEU A 174 -6.56 -1.06 -19.98
N ASP A 175 -6.23 -0.84 -21.25
CA ASP A 175 -4.83 -0.68 -21.66
C ASP A 175 -4.21 0.47 -20.85
N VAL A 176 -3.12 0.17 -20.14
CA VAL A 176 -2.42 1.10 -19.25
C VAL A 176 -1.93 2.32 -20.03
N ASN A 177 -1.64 2.14 -21.32
CA ASN A 177 -1.18 3.21 -22.21
C ASN A 177 -2.33 3.98 -22.87
N SER A 178 -3.58 3.53 -22.71
CA SER A 178 -4.73 4.23 -23.29
C SER A 178 -5.07 5.47 -22.45
N PRO A 179 -5.30 6.64 -23.09
CA PRO A 179 -5.81 7.82 -22.39
C PRO A 179 -7.10 7.53 -21.60
N VAL A 180 -7.92 6.58 -22.05
CA VAL A 180 -9.16 6.18 -21.38
C VAL A 180 -8.89 5.59 -20.00
N SER A 181 -7.81 4.81 -19.82
CA SER A 181 -7.45 4.24 -18.53
C SER A 181 -6.99 5.33 -17.55
N ALA A 182 -6.23 6.31 -18.05
CA ALA A 182 -5.81 7.50 -17.29
C ALA A 182 -7.03 8.30 -16.80
N PHE A 183 -7.99 8.57 -17.69
CA PHE A 183 -9.23 9.26 -17.34
C PHE A 183 -10.08 8.46 -16.35
N ALA A 184 -10.24 7.16 -16.57
CA ALA A 184 -10.97 6.28 -15.65
C ALA A 184 -10.32 6.27 -14.26
N TRP A 185 -8.99 6.17 -14.20
CA TRP A 185 -8.22 6.21 -12.96
C TRP A 185 -8.44 7.54 -12.22
N LEU A 186 -8.32 8.67 -12.93
CA LEU A 186 -8.55 10.01 -12.35
C LEU A 186 -9.98 10.15 -11.81
N ILE A 187 -10.98 9.75 -12.58
CA ILE A 187 -12.39 9.83 -12.18
C ILE A 187 -12.62 8.98 -10.92
N LEU A 188 -12.17 7.73 -10.92
CA LEU A 188 -12.29 6.84 -9.77
C LEU A 188 -11.58 7.41 -8.54
N MET A 189 -10.40 8.00 -8.74
CA MET A 189 -9.65 8.64 -7.67
C MET A 189 -10.43 9.83 -7.08
N PHE A 190 -10.95 10.74 -7.91
CA PHE A 190 -11.71 11.89 -7.42
C PHE A 190 -13.01 11.47 -6.72
N VAL A 191 -13.75 10.52 -7.30
CA VAL A 191 -14.99 10.00 -6.70
C VAL A 191 -14.71 9.38 -5.33
N GLY A 192 -13.65 8.57 -5.21
CA GLY A 192 -13.25 7.97 -3.94
C GLY A 192 -12.85 9.02 -2.90
N ILE A 193 -12.07 10.04 -3.27
CA ILE A 193 -11.65 11.12 -2.36
C ILE A 193 -12.87 11.87 -1.85
N ILE A 194 -13.78 12.28 -2.74
CA ILE A 194 -14.99 13.03 -2.38
C ILE A 194 -15.87 12.20 -1.43
N PHE A 195 -16.09 10.93 -1.76
CA PHE A 195 -16.90 10.03 -0.94
C PHE A 195 -16.29 9.85 0.46
N GLN A 196 -15.00 9.51 0.54
CA GLN A 196 -14.32 9.28 1.80
C GLN A 196 -14.20 10.57 2.64
N MET A 197 -13.93 11.72 2.04
CA MET A 197 -13.90 13.01 2.76
C MET A 197 -15.28 13.36 3.35
N ASN A 198 -16.36 13.12 2.61
CA ASN A 198 -17.71 13.35 3.12
C ASN A 198 -18.02 12.45 4.33
N THR A 199 -17.64 11.17 4.28
CA THR A 199 -17.83 10.27 5.44
C THR A 199 -17.04 10.72 6.67
N LEU A 200 -15.81 11.22 6.49
CA LEU A 200 -14.98 11.73 7.58
C LEU A 200 -15.64 12.94 8.25
N ARG A 201 -16.13 13.90 7.46
CA ARG A 201 -16.83 15.10 7.97
C ARG A 201 -18.08 14.74 8.75
N VAL A 202 -18.86 13.76 8.29
CA VAL A 202 -20.05 13.29 9.01
C VAL A 202 -19.67 12.67 10.36
N GLN A 203 -18.59 11.88 10.41
CA GLN A 203 -18.11 11.30 11.67
C GLN A 203 -17.62 12.37 12.65
N GLN A 204 -16.91 13.39 12.17
CA GLN A 204 -16.46 14.52 13.01
C GLN A 204 -17.64 15.30 13.59
N ARG A 205 -18.68 15.57 12.79
CA ARG A 205 -19.92 16.23 13.27
C ARG A 205 -20.65 15.39 14.31
N LYS A 206 -20.72 14.07 14.12
CA LYS A 206 -21.28 13.14 15.11
C LYS A 206 -20.47 13.08 16.40
N ALA A 207 -19.14 13.17 16.33
CA ALA A 207 -18.29 13.23 17.50
C ALA A 207 -18.45 14.55 18.27
N ALA A 208 -18.51 15.68 17.57
CA ALA A 208 -18.73 17.00 18.16
C ALA A 208 -20.10 17.12 18.84
N SER A 209 -21.17 16.62 18.20
CA SER A 209 -22.52 16.63 18.80
C SER A 209 -22.63 15.77 20.06
N ARG A 210 -21.91 14.64 20.16
CA ARG A 210 -21.87 13.82 21.39
C ARG A 210 -21.21 14.54 22.57
N GLN A 211 -20.27 15.45 22.32
CA GLN A 211 -19.64 16.25 23.38
C GLN A 211 -20.55 17.38 23.88
N LEU A 212 -21.54 17.79 23.09
CA LEU A 212 -22.47 18.87 23.43
C LEU A 212 -23.74 18.39 24.14
N VAL A 213 -23.99 17.08 24.26
CA VAL A 213 -25.09 16.59 25.08
C VAL A 213 -24.63 16.70 26.54
N PRO A 214 -25.17 17.66 27.34
CA PRO A 214 -24.79 17.78 28.74
C PRO A 214 -25.07 16.44 29.43
N ALA A 215 -24.15 16.00 30.29
CA ALA A 215 -24.35 14.81 31.09
C ALA A 215 -25.75 14.89 31.72
N ALA A 216 -26.57 13.87 31.48
CA ALA A 216 -27.91 13.82 32.05
C ALA A 216 -27.78 14.07 33.56
N PRO A 217 -28.59 14.96 34.16
CA PRO A 217 -28.51 15.24 35.58
C PRO A 217 -28.59 13.90 36.33
N LEU A 218 -27.64 13.69 37.24
CA LEU A 218 -27.59 12.46 38.02
C LEU A 218 -28.96 12.22 38.66
N PRO A 219 -29.48 10.98 38.63
CA PRO A 219 -30.76 10.68 39.29
C PRO A 219 -30.67 11.11 40.76
N PRO A 220 -31.75 11.69 41.33
CA PRO A 220 -31.74 12.14 42.71
C PRO A 220 -31.39 10.95 43.61
N THR A 221 -30.35 11.11 44.44
CA THR A 221 -29.98 10.13 45.46
C THR A 221 -31.17 9.99 46.40
N ALA A 222 -31.79 8.79 46.42
CA ALA A 222 -32.84 8.47 47.38
C ALA A 222 -32.24 8.52 48.79
N THR A 223 -32.67 9.50 49.59
CA THR A 223 -32.38 9.63 51.02
C THR A 223 -33.42 8.92 51.85
#